data_AF-A0A2K5EU64-F1
#
_entry.id   AF-A0A2K5EU64-F1
#
_cell.length_a   1.000
_cell.length_b   1.000
_cell.length_c   1.000
_cell.angle_alpha   90.00
_cell.angle_beta   90.00
_cell.angle_gamma   90.00
#
_symmetry.space_group_name_H-M   'P 1'
#
loop_
_entity.id
_entity.type
_entity.pdbx_description
1 polymer ?
#
loop_
_entity_poly.entity_id
_entity_poly.type
_entity_poly.pdbx_seq_one_letter_code
_entity_poly.pdbx_strand_id
1 'polypeptide(L)'
;MWSGPPQPDQGLPPSLAAVPVSWKSSGPCQGHRESPGALVETSAGEEAQGQEGPAAAQLDVLRLRSSSMEIREKGSEFLKEELHRAQKELKLKDEECERLSKVREQLEQELEELTASLFEEAHKMVREANMKQAASEKQLKEARGKIDMLQAEVTALKTLVITSTPASPNRELHPQLLSPTKAGPRKGHSRHKSTSSTLCPAVCPAAGHTLTPDREGKEVDTILFTEFQTWRESPTLDKTCPFLERVYREDVGPCLDFTMQELSGLVRAAVEDNTLTIEPVASQTLPAVKVAEVECGSTNTCALSGLTRTCRHRIRLGDSKSHYYISPSSRARITAVCNFFTYIRYIQQGLVRQDAEPMFWEIMRLRKEMSLAKLGFFPQEA
;
A
#
# COMPACT_ATOMS: atom_id res chain seq x y z
N MET A 1 -44.77 -23.63 23.92
CA MET A 1 -44.26 -25.01 23.82
C MET A 1 -43.19 -24.96 22.73
N TRP A 2 -41.89 -25.07 22.95
CA TRP A 2 -41.12 -25.80 23.95
C TRP A 2 -40.03 -24.92 24.57
N SER A 3 -39.70 -25.24 25.82
CA SER A 3 -38.60 -24.70 26.61
C SER A 3 -37.54 -25.80 26.80
N GLY A 4 -36.28 -25.38 26.94
CA GLY A 4 -35.23 -26.10 27.69
C GLY A 4 -33.86 -26.13 26.98
N PRO A 5 -32.74 -26.32 27.71
CA PRO A 5 -32.32 -25.80 29.02
C PRO A 5 -30.93 -25.09 28.95
N PRO A 6 -30.40 -24.48 30.03
CA PRO A 6 -29.09 -23.77 30.00
C PRO A 6 -27.91 -24.57 30.59
N GLN A 7 -26.69 -24.13 30.21
CA GLN A 7 -25.34 -24.35 30.80
C GLN A 7 -24.56 -25.65 30.49
N PRO A 8 -23.19 -25.69 30.59
CA PRO A 8 -22.31 -24.83 31.42
C PRO A 8 -21.04 -24.24 30.77
N ASP A 9 -20.49 -23.31 31.54
CA ASP A 9 -19.17 -22.67 31.51
C ASP A 9 -18.02 -23.69 31.47
N GLN A 10 -17.10 -23.53 30.53
CA GLN A 10 -15.79 -24.20 30.53
C GLN A 10 -14.70 -23.20 30.14
N GLY A 11 -14.06 -22.67 31.18
CA GLY A 11 -12.61 -22.66 31.34
C GLY A 11 -11.78 -22.02 30.23
N LEU A 12 -11.30 -20.80 30.48
CA LEU A 12 -10.11 -20.25 29.85
C LEU A 12 -8.89 -21.19 30.01
N PRO A 13 -8.11 -21.43 28.94
CA PRO A 13 -6.69 -21.75 29.07
C PRO A 13 -5.82 -20.47 28.91
N PRO A 14 -4.60 -20.49 29.45
CA PRO A 14 -3.90 -19.28 29.90
C PRO A 14 -3.19 -18.51 28.79
N SER A 15 -2.90 -17.24 29.09
CA SER A 15 -2.03 -16.36 28.33
C SER A 15 -0.65 -16.99 28.12
N LEU A 16 -0.29 -17.30 26.87
CA LEU A 16 1.07 -17.67 26.53
C LEU A 16 1.94 -16.42 26.46
N ALA A 17 2.95 -16.44 27.31
CA ALA A 17 3.98 -15.44 27.47
C ALA A 17 4.72 -15.13 26.17
N ALA A 18 5.21 -13.88 26.09
CA ALA A 18 6.10 -13.40 25.04
C ALA A 18 7.29 -14.36 24.85
N VAL A 19 7.42 -14.88 23.63
CA VAL A 19 8.61 -15.61 23.19
C VAL A 19 9.69 -14.57 22.83
N PRO A 20 10.87 -14.57 23.47
CA PRO A 20 11.99 -13.75 23.04
C PRO A 20 12.56 -14.33 21.75
N VAL A 21 12.64 -13.51 20.70
CA VAL A 21 13.33 -13.88 19.46
C VAL A 21 14.84 -13.95 19.75
N SER A 22 15.35 -15.18 19.82
CA SER A 22 16.79 -15.48 19.89
C SER A 22 17.42 -15.28 18.51
N TRP A 23 18.05 -14.14 18.27
CA TRP A 23 18.96 -13.98 17.13
C TRP A 23 20.22 -14.82 17.36
N LYS A 24 20.28 -15.99 16.72
CA LYS A 24 21.54 -16.75 16.61
C LYS A 24 22.42 -16.08 15.57
N SER A 25 23.55 -15.59 16.06
CA SER A 25 24.68 -15.06 15.29
C SER A 25 25.19 -16.11 14.30
N SER A 26 25.30 -15.74 13.04
CA SER A 26 25.89 -16.55 11.96
C SER A 26 27.41 -16.66 12.17
N GLY A 27 27.90 -17.87 12.36
CA GLY A 27 29.34 -18.15 12.45
C GLY A 27 30.04 -18.17 11.08
N PRO A 28 31.37 -17.94 11.02
CA PRO A 28 32.10 -17.83 9.77
C PRO A 28 32.50 -19.19 9.15
N CYS A 29 32.31 -19.27 7.84
CA CYS A 29 33.00 -20.07 6.83
C CYS A 29 33.86 -21.27 7.29
N GLN A 30 33.35 -22.49 7.08
CA GLN A 30 34.14 -23.72 7.07
C GLN A 30 34.86 -23.86 5.72
N GLY A 31 36.19 -23.71 5.73
CA GLY A 31 37.05 -24.06 4.61
C GLY A 31 37.09 -25.57 4.41
N HIS A 32 36.75 -26.01 3.20
CA HIS A 32 36.87 -27.39 2.74
C HIS A 32 38.36 -27.71 2.56
N ARG A 33 38.95 -28.55 3.44
CA ARG A 33 40.29 -29.10 3.27
C ARG A 33 40.16 -30.60 3.05
N GLU A 34 40.46 -31.03 1.83
CA GLU A 34 40.51 -32.44 1.41
C GLU A 34 41.53 -33.22 2.26
N SER A 35 41.15 -34.44 2.65
CA SER A 35 42.04 -35.45 3.24
C SER A 35 42.68 -36.30 2.14
N PRO A 36 43.97 -36.68 2.24
CA PRO A 36 44.55 -37.70 1.37
C PRO A 36 44.13 -39.10 1.82
N GLY A 37 43.72 -39.91 0.86
CA GLY A 37 43.16 -41.25 1.06
C GLY A 37 44.17 -42.34 1.43
N ALA A 38 43.58 -43.35 2.08
CA ALA A 38 43.85 -44.77 2.15
C ALA A 38 45.18 -45.34 1.60
N LEU A 39 45.86 -46.03 2.53
CA LEU A 39 46.84 -47.10 2.36
C LEU A 39 46.43 -48.12 1.28
N VAL A 40 47.36 -48.44 0.39
CA VAL A 40 47.38 -49.68 -0.40
C VAL A 40 48.58 -50.50 0.08
N GLU A 41 48.32 -51.69 0.60
CA GLU A 41 49.32 -52.74 0.82
C GLU A 41 49.78 -53.32 -0.53
N THR A 42 51.08 -53.51 -0.72
CA THR A 42 51.62 -54.71 -1.38
C THR A 42 53.11 -54.95 -1.08
N SER A 43 53.35 -56.20 -0.68
CA SER A 43 54.47 -57.11 -0.96
C SER A 43 55.88 -56.86 -0.40
N ALA A 44 56.37 -57.95 0.20
CA ALA A 44 57.66 -58.21 0.79
C ALA A 44 58.82 -58.33 -0.22
N GLY A 45 60.03 -58.13 0.29
CA GLY A 45 61.31 -58.58 -0.25
C GLY A 45 62.41 -58.38 0.78
N GLU A 46 63.07 -59.47 1.17
CA GLU A 46 64.31 -59.58 1.98
C GLU A 46 65.44 -58.68 1.40
N GLU A 47 66.49 -58.22 2.09
CA GLU A 47 67.38 -58.87 3.06
C GLU A 47 68.41 -57.83 3.59
N ALA A 48 69.28 -58.28 4.51
CA ALA A 48 70.63 -57.77 4.85
C ALA A 48 70.81 -56.97 6.16
N GLN A 49 71.49 -57.66 7.09
CA GLN A 49 72.11 -57.18 8.32
C GLN A 49 73.13 -56.06 8.09
N GLY A 50 73.09 -55.04 8.95
CA GLY A 50 74.16 -54.07 9.16
C GLY A 50 74.19 -53.65 10.63
N GLN A 51 75.27 -54.00 11.32
CA GLN A 51 75.48 -53.78 12.75
C GLN A 51 75.89 -52.30 12.99
N GLU A 52 74.94 -51.44 13.39
CA GLU A 52 75.26 -50.05 13.77
C GLU A 52 75.82 -49.97 15.19
N GLY A 53 76.98 -49.33 15.33
CA GLY A 53 77.61 -49.07 16.63
C GLY A 53 76.84 -48.03 17.46
N PRO A 54 76.88 -48.11 18.81
CA PRO A 54 76.06 -47.29 19.72
C PRO A 54 76.34 -45.77 19.68
N ALA A 55 77.41 -45.34 19.00
CA ALA A 55 77.75 -43.92 18.83
C ALA A 55 77.02 -43.26 17.62
N ALA A 56 76.76 -44.02 16.55
CA ALA A 56 76.05 -43.52 15.37
C ALA A 56 74.56 -43.26 15.66
N ALA A 57 73.93 -44.19 16.39
CA ALA A 57 72.55 -44.04 16.86
C ALA A 57 72.36 -42.85 17.83
N GLN A 58 73.36 -42.53 18.65
CA GLN A 58 73.30 -41.37 19.56
C GLN A 58 73.39 -40.03 18.82
N LEU A 59 74.21 -39.94 17.77
CA LEU A 59 74.31 -38.75 16.91
C LEU A 59 73.03 -38.53 16.10
N ASP A 60 72.39 -39.59 15.62
CA ASP A 60 71.13 -39.50 14.87
C ASP A 60 69.96 -39.04 15.78
N VAL A 61 69.90 -39.55 17.02
CA VAL A 61 68.93 -39.09 18.01
C VAL A 61 69.14 -37.61 18.38
N LEU A 62 70.37 -37.14 18.51
CA LEU A 62 70.66 -35.71 18.75
C LEU A 62 70.27 -34.83 17.55
N ARG A 63 70.49 -35.32 16.32
CA ARG A 63 70.09 -34.63 15.09
C ARG A 63 68.57 -34.55 14.94
N LEU A 64 67.86 -35.64 15.22
CA LEU A 64 66.39 -35.68 15.23
C LEU A 64 65.80 -34.77 16.32
N ARG A 65 66.43 -34.70 17.50
CA ARG A 65 66.06 -33.75 18.57
C ARG A 65 66.29 -32.29 18.16
N SER A 66 67.41 -31.97 17.51
CA SER A 66 67.67 -30.63 16.97
C SER A 66 66.64 -30.26 15.89
N SER A 67 66.38 -31.15 14.94
CA SER A 67 65.40 -30.94 13.87
C SER A 67 63.98 -30.76 14.42
N SER A 68 63.57 -31.54 15.43
CA SER A 68 62.28 -31.37 16.10
C SER A 68 62.15 -30.03 16.83
N MET A 69 63.24 -29.56 17.44
CA MET A 69 63.30 -28.26 18.11
C MET A 69 63.19 -27.11 17.09
N GLU A 70 63.91 -27.19 15.97
CA GLU A 70 63.84 -26.22 14.88
C GLU A 70 62.46 -26.15 14.22
N ILE A 71 61.79 -27.29 14.02
CA ILE A 71 60.41 -27.33 13.49
C ILE A 71 59.44 -26.66 14.46
N ARG A 72 59.60 -26.90 15.77
CA ARG A 72 58.76 -26.29 16.80
C ARG A 72 58.99 -24.78 16.90
N GLU A 73 60.25 -24.35 16.81
CA GLU A 73 60.62 -22.94 16.81
C GLU A 73 60.03 -22.21 15.61
N LYS A 74 60.24 -22.72 14.39
CA LYS A 74 59.63 -22.18 13.16
C LYS A 74 58.10 -22.20 13.19
N GLY A 75 57.50 -23.27 13.72
CA GLY A 75 56.05 -23.35 13.91
C GLY A 75 55.53 -22.31 14.92
N SER A 76 56.30 -22.02 15.97
CA SER A 76 55.96 -21.00 16.96
C SER A 76 56.09 -19.58 16.40
N GLU A 77 57.07 -19.33 15.53
CA GLU A 77 57.24 -18.05 14.83
C GLU A 77 56.09 -17.81 13.86
N PHE A 78 55.73 -18.82 13.05
CA PHE A 78 54.59 -18.74 12.15
C PHE A 78 53.29 -18.46 12.89
N LEU A 79 53.04 -19.16 14.01
CA LEU A 79 51.83 -18.94 14.81
C LEU A 79 51.80 -17.53 15.42
N LYS A 80 52.95 -16.99 15.84
CA LYS A 80 53.05 -15.60 16.33
C LYS A 80 52.76 -14.58 15.24
N GLU A 81 53.25 -14.81 14.02
CA GLU A 81 53.00 -13.91 12.89
C GLU A 81 51.52 -13.93 12.48
N GLU A 82 50.90 -15.11 12.38
CA GLU A 82 49.47 -15.24 12.08
C GLU A 82 48.60 -14.63 13.19
N LEU A 83 48.97 -14.80 14.46
CA LEU A 83 48.30 -14.13 15.58
C LEU A 83 48.39 -12.60 15.46
N HIS A 84 49.56 -12.07 15.11
CA HIS A 84 49.75 -10.64 14.92
C HIS A 84 48.94 -10.10 13.74
N ARG A 85 48.87 -10.85 12.64
CA ARG A 85 48.05 -10.52 11.47
C ARG A 85 46.57 -10.48 11.83
N ALA A 86 46.08 -11.50 12.54
CA ALA A 86 44.70 -11.57 13.02
C ALA A 86 44.35 -10.41 13.98
N GLN A 87 45.27 -10.06 14.89
CA GLN A 87 45.10 -8.91 15.79
C GLN A 87 44.99 -7.57 15.04
N LYS A 88 45.80 -7.38 13.99
CA LYS A 88 45.76 -6.17 13.17
C LYS A 88 44.46 -6.08 12.36
N GLU A 89 44.01 -7.20 11.78
CA GLU A 89 42.73 -7.26 11.07
C GLU A 89 41.56 -6.97 12.02
N LEU A 90 41.56 -7.58 13.20
CA LEU A 90 40.53 -7.34 14.22
C LEU A 90 40.47 -5.86 14.60
N LYS A 91 41.61 -5.21 14.84
CA LYS A 91 41.65 -3.78 15.16
C LYS A 91 41.04 -2.90 14.06
N LEU A 92 41.33 -3.20 12.79
CA LEU A 92 40.73 -2.47 11.67
C LEU A 92 39.22 -2.69 11.58
N LYS A 93 38.74 -3.90 11.91
CA LYS A 93 37.31 -4.20 11.99
C LYS A 93 36.64 -3.46 13.15
N ASP A 94 37.29 -3.39 14.32
CA ASP A 94 36.80 -2.63 15.47
C ASP A 94 36.67 -1.14 15.14
N GLU A 95 37.66 -0.55 14.46
CA GLU A 95 37.61 0.85 14.02
C GLU A 95 36.45 1.11 13.03
N GLU A 96 36.19 0.17 12.13
CA GLU A 96 35.04 0.26 11.21
C GLU A 96 33.70 0.07 11.94
N CYS A 97 33.63 -0.83 12.92
CA CYS A 97 32.45 -1.00 13.77
C CYS A 97 32.13 0.28 14.57
N GLU A 98 33.15 0.94 15.13
CA GLU A 98 33.01 2.23 15.81
C GLU A 98 32.51 3.32 14.85
N ARG A 99 33.05 3.37 13.64
CA ARG A 99 32.58 4.30 12.60
C ARG A 99 31.11 4.06 12.24
N LEU A 100 30.71 2.80 12.08
CA LEU A 100 29.33 2.42 11.79
C LEU A 100 28.39 2.69 12.98
N SER A 101 28.84 2.51 14.23
CA SER A 101 28.04 2.86 15.43
C SER A 101 27.70 4.33 15.45
N LYS A 102 28.67 5.22 15.16
CA LYS A 102 28.43 6.66 15.09
C LYS A 102 27.43 7.06 14.01
N VAL A 103 27.50 6.42 12.84
CA VAL A 103 26.53 6.66 11.76
C VAL A 103 25.13 6.18 12.18
N ARG A 104 25.03 5.02 12.85
CA ARG A 104 23.75 4.53 13.38
C ARG A 104 23.16 5.52 14.38
N GLU A 105 23.95 5.98 15.35
CA GLU A 105 23.50 6.93 16.38
C GLU A 105 23.04 8.26 15.76
N GLN A 106 23.73 8.77 14.74
CA GLN A 106 23.31 9.98 14.01
C GLN A 106 21.96 9.76 13.30
N LEU A 107 21.79 8.63 12.62
CA LEU A 107 20.53 8.31 11.94
C LEU A 107 19.39 8.11 12.95
N GLU A 108 19.66 7.48 14.10
CA GLU A 108 18.69 7.34 15.19
C GLU A 108 18.24 8.72 15.71
N GLN A 109 19.18 9.65 15.92
CA GLN A 109 18.85 11.02 16.32
C GLN A 109 18.02 11.77 15.26
N GLU A 110 18.42 11.71 13.98
CA GLU A 110 17.66 12.34 12.90
C GLU A 110 16.24 11.77 12.78
N LEU A 111 16.08 10.46 12.99
CA LEU A 111 14.78 9.80 13.02
C LEU A 111 13.93 10.27 14.20
N GLU A 112 14.51 10.42 15.38
CA GLU A 112 13.82 10.93 16.56
C GLU A 112 13.35 12.37 16.36
N GLU A 113 14.22 13.24 15.83
CA GLU A 113 13.90 14.64 15.53
C GLU A 113 12.79 14.77 14.48
N LEU A 114 12.88 13.99 13.38
CA LEU A 114 11.84 13.95 12.36
C LEU A 114 10.51 13.45 12.93
N THR A 115 10.56 12.40 13.76
CA THR A 115 9.37 11.82 14.40
C THR A 115 8.70 12.85 15.31
N ALA A 116 9.47 13.58 16.12
CA ALA A 116 8.94 14.66 16.96
C ALA A 116 8.29 15.76 16.13
N SER A 117 8.94 16.21 15.05
CA SER A 117 8.39 17.24 14.15
C SER A 117 7.08 16.80 13.49
N LEU A 118 6.98 15.55 13.05
CA LEU A 118 5.76 15.01 12.46
C LEU A 118 4.60 14.96 13.46
N PHE A 119 4.86 14.60 14.73
CA PHE A 119 3.84 14.62 15.79
C PHE A 119 3.37 16.05 16.08
N GLU A 120 4.28 17.02 16.13
CA GLU A 120 3.93 18.42 16.33
C GLU A 120 3.05 18.97 15.20
N GLU A 121 3.39 18.67 13.94
CA GLU A 121 2.61 19.10 12.78
C GLU A 121 1.24 18.41 12.74
N ALA A 122 1.17 17.11 13.05
CA ALA A 122 -0.10 16.40 13.18
C ALA A 122 -1.00 17.03 14.26
N HIS A 123 -0.44 17.34 15.44
CA HIS A 123 -1.19 18.02 16.50
C HIS A 123 -1.63 19.43 16.11
N LYS A 124 -0.81 20.15 15.32
CA LYS A 124 -1.19 21.46 14.77
C LYS A 124 -2.35 21.34 13.79
N MET A 125 -2.29 20.42 12.83
CA MET A 125 -3.37 20.19 11.87
C MET A 125 -4.69 19.83 12.56
N VAL A 126 -4.65 18.96 13.57
CA VAL A 126 -5.85 18.59 14.36
C VAL A 126 -6.41 19.78 15.12
N ARG A 127 -5.57 20.61 15.75
CA ARG A 127 -6.01 21.83 16.44
C ARG A 127 -6.66 22.82 15.47
N GLU A 128 -6.05 23.05 14.31
CA GLU A 128 -6.62 23.94 13.30
C GLU A 128 -7.96 23.44 12.77
N ALA A 129 -8.10 22.13 12.53
CA ALA A 129 -9.36 21.53 12.12
C ALA A 129 -10.45 21.70 13.20
N ASN A 130 -10.12 21.43 14.46
CA ASN A 130 -11.05 21.60 15.59
C ASN A 130 -11.47 23.06 15.77
N MET A 131 -10.55 24.02 15.62
CA MET A 131 -10.87 25.45 15.68
C MET A 131 -11.80 25.87 14.54
N LYS A 132 -11.54 25.41 13.31
CA LYS A 132 -12.40 25.67 12.15
C LYS A 132 -13.79 25.05 12.33
N GLN A 133 -13.86 23.84 12.87
CA GLN A 133 -15.13 23.17 13.19
C GLN A 133 -15.92 23.93 14.26
N ALA A 134 -15.28 24.32 15.37
CA ALA A 134 -15.95 25.09 16.42
C ALA A 134 -16.48 26.44 15.90
N ALA A 135 -15.74 27.11 15.01
CA ALA A 135 -16.17 28.34 14.38
C ALA A 135 -17.40 28.14 13.46
N SER A 136 -17.40 27.09 12.64
CA SER A 136 -18.52 26.79 11.73
C SER A 136 -19.77 26.33 12.49
N GLU A 137 -19.61 25.51 13.54
CA GLU A 137 -20.71 25.10 14.42
C GLU A 137 -21.35 26.29 15.12
N LYS A 138 -20.54 27.25 15.59
CA LYS A 138 -21.05 28.50 16.16
C LYS A 138 -21.88 29.29 15.16
N GLN A 139 -21.36 29.51 13.94
CA GLN A 139 -22.08 30.23 12.88
C GLN A 139 -23.39 29.53 12.51
N LEU A 140 -23.38 28.20 12.45
CA LEU A 140 -24.55 27.40 12.15
C LEU A 140 -25.60 27.49 13.27
N LYS A 141 -25.19 27.55 14.53
CA LYS A 141 -26.10 27.80 15.66
C LYS A 141 -26.74 29.19 15.60
N GLU A 142 -25.95 30.22 15.26
CA GLU A 142 -26.46 31.58 15.08
C GLU A 142 -27.45 31.67 13.90
N ALA A 143 -27.14 31.03 12.77
CA ALA A 143 -28.02 30.97 11.61
C ALA A 143 -29.33 30.23 11.91
N ARG A 144 -29.27 29.10 12.63
CA ARG A 144 -30.47 28.37 13.10
C ARG A 144 -31.35 29.26 13.97
N GLY A 145 -30.77 30.00 14.92
CA GLY A 145 -31.54 30.94 15.75
C GLY A 145 -32.25 32.03 14.95
N LYS A 146 -31.64 32.52 13.86
CA LYS A 146 -32.29 33.46 12.93
C LYS A 146 -33.46 32.81 12.18
N ILE A 147 -33.31 31.56 11.74
CA ILE A 147 -34.39 30.80 11.08
C ILE A 147 -35.56 30.63 12.05
N ASP A 148 -35.30 30.23 13.30
CA ASP A 148 -36.35 30.03 14.30
C ASP A 148 -37.14 31.33 14.57
N MET A 149 -36.44 32.46 14.68
CA MET A 149 -37.05 33.78 14.82
C MET A 149 -37.94 34.14 13.62
N LEU A 150 -37.40 34.02 12.40
CA LEU A 150 -38.15 34.31 11.17
C LEU A 150 -39.35 33.38 11.01
N GLN A 151 -39.22 32.11 11.39
CA GLN A 151 -40.29 31.14 11.31
C GLN A 151 -41.41 31.46 12.32
N ALA A 152 -41.08 31.95 13.51
CA ALA A 152 -42.05 32.48 14.47
C ALA A 152 -42.77 33.72 13.92
N GLU A 153 -42.05 34.66 13.30
CA GLU A 153 -42.64 35.86 12.67
C GLU A 153 -43.61 35.49 11.53
N VAL A 154 -43.20 34.60 10.63
CA VAL A 154 -44.06 34.09 9.54
C VAL A 154 -45.31 33.41 10.10
N THR A 155 -45.17 32.64 11.17
CA THR A 155 -46.31 31.98 11.82
C THR A 155 -47.29 32.98 12.44
N ALA A 156 -46.77 34.03 13.09
CA ALA A 156 -47.58 35.11 13.63
C ALA A 156 -48.31 35.90 12.53
N LEU A 157 -47.59 36.27 11.45
CA LEU A 157 -48.16 36.93 10.28
C LEU A 157 -49.25 36.08 9.61
N LYS A 158 -49.02 34.77 9.45
CA LYS A 158 -50.02 33.85 8.89
C LYS A 158 -51.28 33.78 9.73
N THR A 159 -51.13 33.72 11.07
CA THR A 159 -52.27 33.75 12.00
C THR A 159 -53.05 35.05 11.85
N LEU A 160 -52.36 36.20 11.81
CA LEU A 160 -52.98 37.52 11.67
C LEU A 160 -53.77 37.65 10.36
N VAL A 161 -53.24 37.15 9.25
CA VAL A 161 -53.94 37.10 7.97
C VAL A 161 -55.20 36.23 8.06
N ILE A 162 -55.09 35.02 8.61
CA ILE A 162 -56.24 34.10 8.74
C ILE A 162 -57.34 34.69 9.63
N THR A 163 -56.99 35.43 10.69
CA THR A 163 -57.97 36.11 11.55
C THR A 163 -58.59 37.35 10.89
N SER A 164 -57.91 37.97 9.93
CA SER A 164 -58.36 39.19 9.25
C SER A 164 -59.28 38.90 8.06
N THR A 165 -59.21 37.70 7.48
CA THR A 165 -60.12 37.23 6.43
C THR A 165 -60.77 35.91 6.83
N PRO A 166 -61.97 35.92 7.46
CA PRO A 166 -62.64 34.69 7.83
C PRO A 166 -62.93 33.88 6.57
N ALA A 167 -62.61 32.58 6.63
CA ALA A 167 -62.63 31.61 5.54
C ALA A 167 -64.03 31.19 5.05
N SER A 168 -64.94 32.14 4.87
CA SER A 168 -66.17 31.93 4.12
C SER A 168 -66.47 33.17 3.27
N PRO A 169 -66.36 33.10 1.93
CA PRO A 169 -66.88 34.18 1.11
C PRO A 169 -68.39 34.25 1.33
N ASN A 170 -68.86 35.42 1.74
CA ASN A 170 -70.26 35.68 2.04
C ASN A 170 -71.12 35.35 0.80
N ARG A 171 -71.85 34.23 0.82
CA ARG A 171 -72.66 33.74 -0.31
C ARG A 171 -73.85 34.65 -0.62
N GLU A 172 -74.17 35.60 0.25
CA GLU A 172 -75.34 36.47 0.13
C GLU A 172 -75.10 37.71 -0.75
N LEU A 173 -73.84 38.02 -1.08
CA LEU A 173 -73.49 39.20 -1.91
C LEU A 173 -73.21 38.87 -3.38
N HIS A 174 -73.30 37.60 -3.78
CA HIS A 174 -73.04 37.17 -5.16
C HIS A 174 -74.21 36.34 -5.74
N PRO A 175 -75.19 36.99 -6.39
CA PRO A 175 -76.31 36.34 -7.07
C PRO A 175 -75.91 35.35 -8.18
N GLN A 176 -74.65 35.40 -8.65
CA GLN A 176 -74.18 34.61 -9.79
C GLN A 176 -73.86 33.14 -9.45
N LEU A 177 -73.89 32.74 -8.17
CA LEU A 177 -73.64 31.35 -7.76
C LEU A 177 -74.92 30.53 -7.53
N LEU A 178 -76.09 31.09 -7.88
CA LEU A 178 -77.37 30.42 -7.80
C LEU A 178 -77.95 30.24 -9.21
N SER A 179 -77.70 29.09 -9.85
CA SER A 179 -78.63 28.58 -10.86
C SER A 179 -78.49 27.07 -11.12
N PRO A 180 -79.57 26.42 -11.60
CA PRO A 180 -79.80 24.98 -11.38
C PRO A 180 -79.94 24.15 -12.68
N THR A 181 -79.61 22.86 -12.59
CA THR A 181 -80.25 21.72 -13.30
C THR A 181 -79.91 21.40 -14.80
N LYS A 182 -79.43 20.15 -15.00
CA LYS A 182 -79.59 19.17 -16.12
C LYS A 182 -79.23 19.53 -17.58
N ALA A 183 -78.32 18.74 -18.17
CA ALA A 183 -78.53 17.82 -19.31
C ALA A 183 -77.18 17.37 -19.95
N GLY A 184 -77.01 16.08 -20.26
CA GLY A 184 -76.02 15.62 -21.27
C GLY A 184 -76.66 15.56 -22.68
N PRO A 185 -76.07 14.91 -23.72
CA PRO A 185 -74.76 14.25 -23.86
C PRO A 185 -74.02 14.47 -25.24
N ARG A 186 -72.88 13.77 -25.43
CA ARG A 186 -72.22 13.27 -26.68
C ARG A 186 -71.00 14.01 -27.31
N LYS A 187 -69.83 13.38 -27.11
CA LYS A 187 -68.87 12.77 -28.09
C LYS A 187 -68.53 13.49 -29.41
N GLY A 188 -67.24 13.81 -29.60
CA GLY A 188 -66.65 13.99 -30.94
C GLY A 188 -65.25 14.66 -31.02
N HIS A 189 -64.22 13.83 -31.22
CA HIS A 189 -62.98 14.03 -32.01
C HIS A 189 -62.04 15.26 -31.84
N SER A 190 -60.77 14.94 -31.50
CA SER A 190 -59.58 15.14 -32.36
C SER A 190 -58.42 15.98 -31.78
N ARG A 191 -57.28 15.28 -31.68
CA ARG A 191 -55.87 15.71 -31.80
C ARG A 191 -55.25 16.57 -30.69
N HIS A 192 -54.35 15.90 -29.97
CA HIS A 192 -53.31 16.46 -29.13
C HIS A 192 -52.38 17.38 -29.94
N LYS A 193 -52.16 18.60 -29.44
CA LYS A 193 -51.12 19.53 -29.91
C LYS A 193 -49.99 19.60 -28.89
N SER A 194 -48.78 19.63 -29.45
CA SER A 194 -47.46 19.74 -28.84
C SER A 194 -47.31 20.91 -27.87
N THR A 195 -46.48 20.72 -26.85
CA THR A 195 -46.03 21.74 -25.90
C THR A 195 -44.57 22.08 -26.22
N SER A 196 -44.33 23.27 -26.76
CA SER A 196 -43.01 23.94 -26.73
C SER A 196 -43.17 25.43 -27.04
N SER A 197 -42.31 26.23 -26.38
CA SER A 197 -41.99 27.65 -26.65
C SER A 197 -42.96 28.71 -26.06
N THR A 198 -42.59 29.85 -25.46
CA THR A 198 -41.35 30.54 -24.99
C THR A 198 -41.87 31.84 -24.29
N LEU A 199 -41.35 32.39 -23.18
CA LEU A 199 -40.37 33.50 -23.11
C LEU A 199 -40.31 34.09 -21.68
N CYS A 200 -39.09 34.41 -21.23
CA CYS A 200 -38.76 35.24 -20.06
C CYS A 200 -39.07 36.74 -20.30
N PRO A 201 -38.97 37.61 -19.26
CA PRO A 201 -37.71 38.32 -19.05
C PRO A 201 -37.26 38.50 -17.58
N ALA A 202 -35.98 38.84 -17.46
CA ALA A 202 -35.10 38.85 -16.29
C ALA A 202 -35.40 39.88 -15.19
N VAL A 203 -35.08 39.54 -13.93
CA VAL A 203 -34.12 40.26 -13.04
C VAL A 203 -33.60 39.26 -11.99
N CYS A 204 -32.29 38.99 -11.99
CA CYS A 204 -31.59 38.29 -10.89
C CYS A 204 -31.47 39.20 -9.65
N PRO A 205 -31.26 38.62 -8.46
CA PRO A 205 -29.93 38.80 -7.87
C PRO A 205 -29.28 37.49 -7.45
N ALA A 206 -27.95 37.57 -7.46
CA ALA A 206 -26.99 36.50 -7.33
C ALA A 206 -26.69 36.10 -5.88
N ALA A 207 -25.98 34.97 -5.80
CA ALA A 207 -25.00 34.59 -4.79
C ALA A 207 -25.52 34.06 -3.45
N GLY A 208 -25.56 32.73 -3.38
CA GLY A 208 -25.63 31.96 -2.15
C GLY A 208 -25.48 30.46 -2.41
N HIS A 209 -24.65 30.07 -3.41
CA HIS A 209 -24.23 28.67 -3.53
C HIS A 209 -23.32 28.38 -2.35
N THR A 210 -23.94 27.86 -1.29
CA THR A 210 -23.25 27.08 -0.28
C THR A 210 -22.69 25.88 -1.04
N LEU A 211 -21.41 25.91 -1.38
CA LEU A 211 -20.66 24.68 -1.64
C LEU A 211 -20.73 23.91 -0.32
N THR A 212 -21.71 23.03 -0.22
CA THR A 212 -21.74 21.96 0.77
C THR A 212 -20.38 21.25 0.70
N PRO A 213 -19.77 20.81 1.81
CA PRO A 213 -18.72 19.81 1.71
C PRO A 213 -19.34 18.68 0.91
N ASP A 214 -18.66 18.27 -0.17
CA ASP A 214 -19.06 17.18 -1.04
C ASP A 214 -19.32 15.95 -0.17
N ARG A 215 -20.57 15.77 0.30
CA ARG A 215 -21.02 14.51 0.86
C ARG A 215 -21.30 13.66 -0.36
N GLU A 216 -20.24 13.07 -0.92
CA GLU A 216 -20.36 12.02 -1.91
C GLU A 216 -21.36 10.99 -1.35
N GLY A 217 -22.56 10.94 -1.95
CA GLY A 217 -23.53 9.91 -1.65
C GLY A 217 -22.94 8.57 -2.03
N LYS A 218 -22.92 7.63 -1.09
CA LYS A 218 -22.44 6.25 -1.31
C LYS A 218 -23.61 5.31 -1.15
N GLU A 219 -23.92 4.57 -2.20
CA GLU A 219 -24.96 3.54 -2.21
C GLU A 219 -24.34 2.22 -2.70
N VAL A 220 -24.69 1.12 -2.04
CA VAL A 220 -24.17 -0.21 -2.37
C VAL A 220 -24.88 -0.71 -3.62
N ASP A 221 -24.11 -0.97 -4.68
CA ASP A 221 -24.62 -1.72 -5.83
C ASP A 221 -24.85 -3.18 -5.43
N THR A 222 -26.11 -3.61 -5.49
CA THR A 222 -26.52 -4.94 -5.03
C THR A 222 -25.97 -6.08 -5.89
N ILE A 223 -25.70 -5.85 -7.18
CA ILE A 223 -25.14 -6.86 -8.09
C ILE A 223 -23.69 -7.11 -7.73
N LEU A 224 -22.89 -6.04 -7.63
CA LEU A 224 -21.47 -6.11 -7.25
C LEU A 224 -21.30 -6.64 -5.83
N PHE A 225 -22.18 -6.24 -4.90
CA PHE A 225 -22.11 -6.71 -3.52
C PHE A 225 -22.43 -8.20 -3.40
N THR A 226 -23.42 -8.71 -4.14
CA THR A 226 -23.74 -10.15 -4.17
C THR A 226 -22.62 -10.98 -4.79
N GLU A 227 -22.03 -10.47 -5.89
CA GLU A 227 -20.85 -11.09 -6.53
C GLU A 227 -19.66 -11.15 -5.58
N PHE A 228 -19.36 -10.05 -4.88
CA PHE A 228 -18.32 -10.00 -3.86
C PHE A 228 -18.59 -10.96 -2.69
N GLN A 229 -19.81 -11.02 -2.18
CA GLN A 229 -20.16 -11.94 -1.08
C GLN A 229 -19.94 -13.39 -1.48
N THR A 230 -20.37 -13.77 -2.69
CA THR A 230 -20.14 -15.11 -3.25
C THR A 230 -18.65 -15.43 -3.35
N TRP A 231 -17.84 -14.48 -3.85
CA TRP A 231 -16.39 -14.64 -3.92
C TRP A 231 -15.74 -14.75 -2.53
N ARG A 232 -16.22 -13.98 -1.55
CA ARG A 232 -15.67 -13.96 -0.18
C ARG A 232 -15.86 -15.29 0.55
N GLU A 233 -16.90 -16.06 0.23
CA GLU A 233 -17.13 -17.39 0.83
C GLU A 233 -16.02 -18.38 0.46
N SER A 234 -15.43 -18.23 -0.73
CA SER A 234 -14.28 -19.03 -1.19
C SER A 234 -13.30 -18.14 -1.98
N PRO A 235 -12.51 -17.30 -1.29
CA PRO A 235 -11.63 -16.33 -1.94
C PRO A 235 -10.59 -17.01 -2.84
N THR A 236 -10.45 -16.49 -4.05
CA THR A 236 -9.50 -17.01 -5.04
C THR A 236 -8.87 -15.88 -5.85
N LEU A 237 -7.65 -16.12 -6.34
CA LEU A 237 -6.94 -15.27 -7.30
C LEU A 237 -7.13 -15.74 -8.75
N ASP A 238 -7.96 -16.76 -8.98
CA ASP A 238 -8.28 -17.22 -10.33
C ASP A 238 -8.98 -16.11 -11.12
N LYS A 239 -8.33 -15.66 -12.18
CA LYS A 239 -8.83 -14.63 -13.10
C LYS A 239 -10.10 -15.02 -13.85
N THR A 240 -10.47 -16.31 -13.87
CA THR A 240 -11.70 -16.79 -14.48
C THR A 240 -12.91 -16.75 -13.55
N CYS A 241 -12.73 -16.45 -12.26
CA CYS A 241 -13.87 -16.27 -11.36
C CYS A 241 -14.64 -14.99 -11.71
N PRO A 242 -15.99 -14.95 -11.59
CA PRO A 242 -16.80 -13.82 -12.05
C PRO A 242 -16.38 -12.46 -11.47
N PHE A 243 -16.04 -12.45 -10.18
CA PHE A 243 -15.59 -11.24 -9.47
C PHE A 243 -14.31 -10.66 -10.09
N LEU A 244 -13.25 -11.47 -10.24
CA LEU A 244 -11.99 -10.98 -10.82
C LEU A 244 -12.12 -10.76 -12.32
N GLU A 245 -12.81 -11.62 -13.08
CA GLU A 245 -13.02 -11.44 -14.51
C GLU A 245 -13.58 -10.05 -14.84
N ARG A 246 -14.59 -9.61 -14.07
CA ARG A 246 -15.15 -8.25 -14.18
C ARG A 246 -14.11 -7.17 -13.93
N VAL A 247 -13.39 -7.27 -12.80
CA VAL A 247 -12.36 -6.29 -12.42
C VAL A 247 -11.22 -6.26 -13.44
N TYR A 248 -10.86 -7.40 -14.02
CA TYR A 248 -9.87 -7.48 -15.10
C TYR A 248 -10.33 -6.76 -16.36
N ARG A 249 -11.56 -7.02 -16.80
CA ARG A 249 -12.13 -6.41 -18.00
C ARG A 249 -12.31 -4.91 -17.85
N GLU A 250 -12.78 -4.45 -16.70
CA GLU A 250 -13.18 -3.06 -16.49
C GLU A 250 -12.03 -2.18 -15.98
N ASP A 251 -11.12 -2.72 -15.17
CA ASP A 251 -10.13 -1.93 -14.43
C ASP A 251 -8.68 -2.37 -14.70
N VAL A 252 -8.29 -3.60 -14.34
CA VAL A 252 -6.87 -4.04 -14.40
C VAL A 252 -6.33 -4.05 -15.82
N GLY A 253 -7.09 -4.61 -16.77
CA GLY A 253 -6.72 -4.68 -18.18
C GLY A 253 -6.44 -3.27 -18.74
N PRO A 254 -7.43 -2.36 -18.71
CA PRO A 254 -7.23 -0.96 -19.10
C PRO A 254 -6.16 -0.22 -18.31
N CYS A 255 -5.96 -0.51 -17.02
CA CYS A 255 -4.90 0.11 -16.22
C CYS A 255 -3.49 -0.32 -16.65
N LEU A 256 -3.30 -1.55 -17.10
CA LEU A 256 -1.98 -2.06 -17.48
C LEU A 256 -1.75 -2.11 -18.99
N ASP A 257 -2.66 -1.58 -19.80
CA ASP A 257 -2.49 -1.47 -21.25
C ASP A 257 -1.62 -0.25 -21.61
N PHE A 258 -0.37 -0.51 -21.99
CA PHE A 258 0.63 0.52 -22.30
C PHE A 258 1.07 0.42 -23.77
N THR A 259 1.61 1.53 -24.31
CA THR A 259 2.11 1.58 -25.69
C THR A 259 3.10 0.46 -25.99
N MET A 260 4.02 0.17 -25.07
CA MET A 260 4.96 -0.96 -25.18
C MET A 260 4.30 -2.26 -24.71
N GLN A 261 3.65 -2.95 -25.65
CA GLN A 261 2.79 -4.12 -25.39
C GLN A 261 3.54 -5.32 -24.77
N GLU A 262 4.77 -5.60 -25.20
CA GLU A 262 5.58 -6.67 -24.62
C GLU A 262 5.86 -6.41 -23.14
N LEU A 263 6.29 -5.19 -22.81
CA LEU A 263 6.56 -4.79 -21.43
C LEU A 263 5.27 -4.70 -20.60
N SER A 264 4.15 -4.27 -21.20
CA SER A 264 2.82 -4.33 -20.57
C SER A 264 2.44 -5.76 -20.14
N GLY A 265 2.69 -6.75 -21.01
CA GLY A 265 2.48 -8.16 -20.70
C GLY A 265 3.32 -8.63 -19.52
N LEU A 266 4.61 -8.27 -19.49
CA LEU A 266 5.53 -8.61 -18.40
C LEU A 266 5.13 -7.93 -17.08
N VAL A 267 4.73 -6.66 -17.12
CA VAL A 267 4.23 -5.94 -15.93
C VAL A 267 2.99 -6.64 -15.37
N ARG A 268 2.04 -7.02 -16.23
CA ARG A 268 0.82 -7.73 -15.79
C ARG A 268 1.15 -9.04 -15.09
N ALA A 269 2.01 -9.87 -15.68
CA ALA A 269 2.46 -11.11 -15.06
C ALA A 269 3.17 -10.86 -13.71
N ALA A 270 4.08 -9.90 -13.66
CA ALA A 270 4.81 -9.58 -12.42
C ALA A 270 3.90 -9.05 -11.30
N VAL A 271 2.83 -8.33 -11.63
CA VAL A 271 1.82 -7.88 -10.66
C VAL A 271 1.01 -9.07 -10.14
N GLU A 272 0.61 -10.00 -11.01
CA GLU A 272 -0.12 -11.23 -10.66
C GLU A 272 0.72 -12.15 -9.76
N ASP A 273 2.00 -12.31 -10.08
CA ASP A 273 2.96 -13.14 -9.34
C ASP A 273 3.51 -12.45 -8.08
N ASN A 274 3.17 -11.18 -7.87
CA ASN A 274 3.67 -10.36 -6.76
C ASN A 274 5.21 -10.22 -6.75
N THR A 275 5.81 -10.07 -7.92
CA THR A 275 7.27 -9.98 -8.12
C THR A 275 7.72 -8.63 -8.69
N LEU A 276 6.81 -7.67 -8.82
CA LEU A 276 7.12 -6.31 -9.26
C LEU A 276 7.56 -5.44 -8.07
N THR A 277 8.69 -4.73 -8.22
CA THR A 277 9.13 -3.71 -7.25
C THR A 277 9.22 -2.34 -7.91
N ILE A 278 8.83 -1.29 -7.19
CA ILE A 278 8.93 0.12 -7.62
C ILE A 278 9.92 0.83 -6.69
N GLU A 279 10.95 1.43 -7.28
CA GLU A 279 12.02 2.13 -6.53
C GLU A 279 12.06 3.60 -6.93
N PRO A 280 12.25 4.53 -5.97
CA PRO A 280 12.55 5.92 -6.29
C PRO A 280 13.97 6.04 -6.86
N VAL A 281 14.14 6.97 -7.80
CA VAL A 281 15.43 7.30 -8.41
C VAL A 281 15.95 8.55 -7.71
N ALA A 282 17.10 8.45 -7.05
CA ALA A 282 17.72 9.59 -6.38
C ALA A 282 18.04 10.69 -7.40
N SER A 283 17.66 11.93 -7.08
CA SER A 283 18.01 13.13 -7.86
C SER A 283 19.52 13.37 -7.76
N GLN A 284 20.31 12.78 -8.65
CA GLN A 284 21.75 13.06 -8.69
C GLN A 284 22.00 14.41 -9.38
N THR A 285 22.36 15.42 -8.58
CA THR A 285 22.92 16.70 -9.01
C THR A 285 24.45 16.62 -9.16
N LEU A 286 24.99 15.63 -9.88
CA LEU A 286 26.42 15.59 -10.20
C LEU A 286 26.70 15.15 -11.65
N PRO A 287 27.76 15.71 -12.27
CA PRO A 287 27.99 15.61 -13.71
C PRO A 287 28.55 14.24 -14.12
N ALA A 288 27.94 13.67 -15.16
CA ALA A 288 28.44 12.69 -16.11
C ALA A 288 29.60 11.77 -15.64
N VAL A 289 29.26 10.61 -15.07
CA VAL A 289 30.08 9.39 -15.24
C VAL A 289 29.18 8.29 -15.77
N LYS A 290 29.38 7.95 -17.05
CA LYS A 290 28.71 6.85 -17.74
C LYS A 290 29.16 5.54 -17.11
N VAL A 291 28.31 4.91 -16.30
CA VAL A 291 28.41 3.49 -16.00
C VAL A 291 27.41 2.78 -16.89
N ALA A 292 27.93 1.95 -17.79
CA ALA A 292 27.16 1.19 -18.76
C ALA A 292 26.43 0.02 -18.06
N GLU A 293 25.26 0.30 -17.50
CA GLU A 293 24.19 -0.69 -17.40
C GLU A 293 23.31 -0.59 -18.64
N VAL A 294 22.83 -1.74 -19.14
CA VAL A 294 22.02 -1.84 -20.36
C VAL A 294 20.82 -0.89 -20.28
N GLU A 295 20.92 0.25 -20.99
CA GLU A 295 20.00 1.38 -20.93
C GLU A 295 18.65 1.02 -21.58
N CYS A 296 17.70 0.53 -20.79
CA CYS A 296 16.29 0.48 -21.19
C CYS A 296 15.60 1.81 -20.82
N GLY A 297 15.97 2.87 -21.53
CA GLY A 297 15.38 4.21 -21.42
C GLY A 297 16.16 5.19 -20.55
N SER A 298 16.23 6.44 -20.99
CA SER A 298 16.79 7.54 -20.20
C SER A 298 15.80 7.97 -19.10
N THR A 299 16.28 8.64 -18.05
CA THR A 299 15.45 9.22 -16.97
C THR A 299 14.35 10.17 -17.46
N ASN A 300 14.38 10.56 -18.73
CA ASN A 300 13.45 11.47 -19.38
C ASN A 300 12.47 10.78 -20.34
N THR A 301 12.47 9.45 -20.44
CA THR A 301 11.54 8.71 -21.30
C THR A 301 10.92 7.56 -20.51
N CYS A 302 9.60 7.50 -20.50
CA CYS A 302 8.88 6.40 -19.87
C CYS A 302 9.01 5.12 -20.72
N ALA A 303 9.56 4.05 -20.16
CA ALA A 303 9.71 2.77 -20.83
C ALA A 303 8.38 2.12 -21.23
N LEU A 304 7.28 2.42 -20.53
CA LEU A 304 5.97 1.84 -20.79
C LEU A 304 5.19 2.60 -21.88
N SER A 305 5.15 3.93 -21.78
CA SER A 305 4.37 4.76 -22.71
C SER A 305 5.15 5.28 -23.90
N GLY A 306 6.50 5.25 -23.84
CA GLY A 306 7.39 5.88 -24.83
C GLY A 306 7.41 7.41 -24.78
N LEU A 307 6.66 8.04 -23.87
CA LEU A 307 6.54 9.49 -23.80
C LEU A 307 7.71 10.12 -23.06
N THR A 308 8.17 11.28 -23.56
CA THR A 308 9.18 12.11 -22.90
C THR A 308 8.59 12.79 -21.67
N ARG A 309 8.99 12.31 -20.49
CA ARG A 309 8.56 12.76 -19.16
C ARG A 309 9.67 12.48 -18.15
N THR A 310 9.83 13.35 -17.17
CA THR A 310 10.74 13.11 -16.04
C THR A 310 10.24 11.92 -15.23
N CYS A 311 11.04 10.86 -15.19
CA CYS A 311 10.74 9.62 -14.47
C CYS A 311 11.56 9.58 -13.18
N ARG A 312 10.89 9.83 -12.06
CA ARG A 312 11.50 9.76 -10.71
C ARG A 312 11.47 8.36 -10.10
N HIS A 313 10.90 7.39 -10.81
CA HIS A 313 10.73 6.03 -10.36
C HIS A 313 11.14 5.04 -11.45
N ARG A 314 11.64 3.89 -11.01
CA ARG A 314 11.96 2.76 -11.88
C ARG A 314 11.30 1.50 -11.34
N ILE A 315 10.98 0.57 -12.23
CA ILE A 315 10.43 -0.74 -11.88
C ILE A 315 11.42 -1.84 -12.19
N ARG A 316 11.35 -2.90 -11.40
CA ARG A 316 12.03 -4.17 -11.63
C ARG A 316 10.98 -5.28 -11.61
N LEU A 317 11.11 -6.23 -12.53
CA LEU A 317 10.18 -7.32 -12.75
C LEU A 317 10.87 -8.64 -12.40
N GLY A 318 10.39 -9.33 -11.35
CA GLY A 318 11.03 -10.55 -10.88
C GLY A 318 12.46 -10.32 -10.37
N ASP A 319 13.30 -11.33 -10.58
CA ASP A 319 14.72 -11.29 -10.22
C ASP A 319 15.59 -10.68 -11.35
N SER A 320 14.97 -10.06 -12.35
CA SER A 320 15.69 -9.39 -13.43
C SER A 320 16.56 -8.26 -12.89
N LYS A 321 17.79 -8.12 -13.41
CA LYS A 321 18.64 -6.97 -13.14
C LYS A 321 18.24 -5.73 -13.93
N SER A 322 17.34 -5.88 -14.91
CA SER A 322 16.89 -4.78 -15.76
C SER A 322 15.94 -3.86 -15.00
N HIS A 323 16.21 -2.56 -15.10
CA HIS A 323 15.36 -1.51 -14.55
C HIS A 323 14.69 -0.74 -15.68
N TYR A 324 13.42 -0.37 -15.49
CA TYR A 324 12.64 0.38 -16.45
C TYR A 324 12.14 1.68 -15.82
N TYR A 325 12.53 2.83 -16.37
CA TYR A 325 12.05 4.13 -15.89
C TYR A 325 10.59 4.35 -16.26
N ILE A 326 9.78 4.83 -15.32
CA ILE A 326 8.34 5.00 -15.51
C ILE A 326 7.88 6.42 -15.14
N SER A 327 6.94 6.94 -15.94
CA SER A 327 6.33 8.24 -15.69
C SER A 327 5.43 8.20 -14.45
N PRO A 328 5.13 9.36 -13.82
CA PRO A 328 4.19 9.44 -12.70
C PRO A 328 2.82 8.82 -13.01
N SER A 329 2.31 9.03 -14.23
CA SER A 329 1.05 8.42 -14.70
C SER A 329 1.12 6.90 -14.77
N SER A 330 2.20 6.35 -15.33
CA SER A 330 2.38 4.90 -15.42
C SER A 330 2.55 4.27 -14.05
N ARG A 331 3.27 4.94 -13.14
CA ARG A 331 3.39 4.53 -11.73
C ARG A 331 2.03 4.49 -11.06
N ALA A 332 1.23 5.55 -11.17
CA ALA A 332 -0.09 5.58 -10.55
C ALA A 332 -1.00 4.43 -11.02
N ARG A 333 -0.97 4.12 -12.33
CA ARG A 333 -1.70 2.98 -12.90
C ARG A 333 -1.23 1.64 -12.32
N ILE A 334 0.08 1.41 -12.25
CA ILE A 334 0.65 0.16 -11.69
C ILE A 334 0.33 0.07 -10.19
N THR A 335 0.58 1.12 -9.43
CA THR A 335 0.34 1.16 -7.97
C THR A 335 -1.12 0.92 -7.63
N ALA A 336 -2.08 1.52 -8.36
CA ALA A 336 -3.50 1.28 -8.12
C ALA A 336 -3.86 -0.21 -8.28
N VAL A 337 -3.32 -0.87 -9.29
CA VAL A 337 -3.53 -2.31 -9.51
C VAL A 337 -2.82 -3.14 -8.44
N CYS A 338 -1.58 -2.82 -8.08
CA CYS A 338 -0.85 -3.50 -7.00
C CYS A 338 -1.58 -3.41 -5.67
N ASN A 339 -2.12 -2.22 -5.33
CA ASN A 339 -2.89 -2.02 -4.11
C ASN A 339 -4.14 -2.90 -4.10
N PHE A 340 -4.85 -3.00 -5.23
CA PHE A 340 -5.99 -3.90 -5.38
C PHE A 340 -5.60 -5.35 -5.10
N PHE A 341 -4.60 -5.90 -5.81
CA PHE A 341 -4.19 -7.29 -5.61
C PHE A 341 -3.62 -7.56 -4.22
N THR A 342 -2.92 -6.61 -3.62
CA THR A 342 -2.43 -6.72 -2.24
C THR A 342 -3.60 -6.92 -1.28
N TYR A 343 -4.65 -6.11 -1.41
CA TYR A 343 -5.84 -6.24 -0.58
C TYR A 343 -6.60 -7.55 -0.82
N ILE A 344 -6.77 -7.95 -2.08
CA ILE A 344 -7.39 -9.24 -2.43
C ILE A 344 -6.60 -10.43 -1.85
N ARG A 345 -5.26 -10.41 -1.90
CA ARG A 345 -4.41 -11.42 -1.27
C ARG A 345 -4.58 -11.45 0.25
N TYR A 346 -4.69 -10.30 0.90
CA TYR A 346 -4.93 -10.25 2.35
C TYR A 346 -6.28 -10.86 2.73
N ILE A 347 -7.33 -10.64 1.94
CA ILE A 347 -8.63 -11.30 2.14
C ILE A 347 -8.48 -12.81 1.94
N GLN A 348 -7.83 -13.24 0.86
CA GLN A 348 -7.63 -14.66 0.54
C GLN A 348 -6.86 -15.40 1.63
N GLN A 349 -5.85 -14.77 2.22
CA GLN A 349 -5.04 -15.31 3.30
C GLN A 349 -5.75 -15.26 4.67
N GLY A 350 -6.94 -14.66 4.76
CA GLY A 350 -7.69 -14.50 6.02
C GLY A 350 -7.10 -13.44 6.96
N LEU A 351 -6.26 -12.53 6.46
CA LEU A 351 -5.65 -11.45 7.25
C LEU A 351 -6.63 -10.32 7.57
N VAL A 352 -7.71 -10.17 6.78
CA VAL A 352 -8.73 -9.14 6.98
C VAL A 352 -9.89 -9.70 7.80
N ARG A 353 -10.08 -9.21 9.03
CA ARG A 353 -11.11 -9.69 9.98
C ARG A 353 -12.31 -8.74 10.13
N GLN A 354 -12.72 -8.09 9.04
CA GLN A 354 -13.84 -7.13 9.03
C GLN A 354 -15.15 -7.77 8.55
N ASP A 355 -16.26 -7.03 8.68
CA ASP A 355 -17.55 -7.38 8.10
C ASP A 355 -17.58 -7.16 6.57
N ALA A 356 -18.58 -7.74 5.89
CA ALA A 356 -18.68 -7.75 4.43
C ALA A 356 -18.68 -6.34 3.84
N GLU A 357 -19.46 -5.43 4.42
CA GLU A 357 -19.70 -4.10 3.86
C GLU A 357 -18.44 -3.20 3.89
N PRO A 358 -17.70 -3.08 5.01
CA PRO A 358 -16.41 -2.37 5.01
C PRO A 358 -15.40 -2.90 3.99
N MET A 359 -15.28 -4.22 3.85
CA MET A 359 -14.38 -4.83 2.85
C MET A 359 -14.82 -4.51 1.42
N PHE A 360 -16.13 -4.55 1.16
CA PHE A 360 -16.68 -4.18 -0.13
C PHE A 360 -16.39 -2.72 -0.47
N TRP A 361 -16.58 -1.80 0.49
CA TRP A 361 -16.28 -0.38 0.26
C TRP A 361 -14.80 -0.11 0.02
N GLU A 362 -13.91 -0.87 0.67
CA GLU A 362 -12.48 -0.80 0.39
C GLU A 362 -12.14 -1.30 -1.02
N ILE A 363 -12.77 -2.39 -1.48
CA ILE A 363 -12.67 -2.85 -2.87
C ILE A 363 -13.20 -1.79 -3.84
N MET A 364 -14.35 -1.17 -3.56
CA MET A 364 -14.90 -0.08 -4.39
C MET A 364 -13.96 1.13 -4.43
N ARG A 365 -13.31 1.46 -3.31
CA ARG A 365 -12.29 2.52 -3.25
C ARG A 365 -11.10 2.19 -4.15
N LEU A 366 -10.57 0.97 -4.07
CA LEU A 366 -9.45 0.50 -4.92
C LEU A 366 -9.82 0.47 -6.41
N ARG A 367 -11.06 0.05 -6.74
CA ARG A 367 -11.59 0.12 -8.10
C ARG A 367 -11.77 1.57 -8.59
N LYS A 368 -12.19 2.50 -7.72
CA LYS A 368 -12.24 3.94 -8.02
C LYS A 368 -10.85 4.47 -8.37
N GLU A 369 -9.81 4.10 -7.60
CA GLU A 369 -8.42 4.50 -7.89
C GLU A 369 -7.93 3.98 -9.25
N MET A 370 -8.17 2.69 -9.57
CA MET A 370 -7.88 2.14 -10.90
C MET A 370 -8.65 2.88 -11.99
N SER A 371 -9.95 3.13 -11.76
CA SER A 371 -10.80 3.83 -12.72
C SER A 371 -10.36 5.26 -13.01
N LEU A 372 -9.83 5.98 -12.01
CA LEU A 372 -9.23 7.29 -12.20
C LEU A 372 -7.90 7.18 -12.94
N ALA A 373 -7.05 6.24 -12.54
CA ALA A 373 -5.72 6.06 -13.12
C ALA A 373 -5.77 5.66 -14.61
N LYS A 374 -6.69 4.78 -15.03
CA LYS A 374 -6.86 4.39 -16.45
C LYS A 374 -7.27 5.56 -17.34
N LEU A 375 -7.98 6.54 -16.78
CA LEU A 375 -8.37 7.78 -17.46
C LEU A 375 -7.26 8.86 -17.42
N GLY A 376 -6.14 8.58 -16.77
CA GLY A 376 -5.01 9.50 -16.66
C GLY A 376 -5.08 10.47 -15.48
N PHE A 377 -6.04 10.32 -14.56
CA PHE A 377 -6.09 11.09 -13.32
C PHE A 377 -5.23 10.42 -12.26
N PHE A 378 -4.22 11.14 -11.77
CA PHE A 378 -3.35 10.68 -10.68
C PHE A 378 -2.94 11.87 -9.81
N PRO A 379 -2.73 11.66 -8.50
CA PRO A 379 -2.23 12.72 -7.64
C PRO A 379 -0.85 13.16 -8.10
N GLN A 380 -0.65 14.46 -8.23
CA GLN A 380 0.66 15.04 -8.48
C GLN A 380 1.43 15.02 -7.15
N GLU A 381 2.62 14.41 -7.15
CA GLU A 381 3.53 14.48 -6.00
C GLU A 381 3.90 15.96 -5.80
N ALA A 382 3.57 16.50 -4.61
CA ALA A 382 3.84 17.88 -4.22
C ALA A 382 5.35 18.16 -4.14
#